data_AF-A0A7Y6QL77-F1
#
_entry.id   AF-A0A7Y6QL77-F1
#
_cell.length_a   1.000
_cell.length_b   1.000
_cell.length_c   1.000
_cell.angle_alpha   90.00
_cell.angle_beta   90.00
_cell.angle_gamma   90.00
#
_symmetry.space_group_name_H-M   'P 1'
#
loop_
_entity.id
_entity.type
_entity.pdbx_description
1 polymer ?
#
loop_
_entity_poly.entity_id
_entity_poly.type
_entity_poly.pdbx_seq_one_letter_code
_entity_poly.pdbx_strand_id
1 'polypeptide(L)'
;MSRRHAPAMAAIATAAYFVLSIGALRAFALDFPAELEQVLSMLAAPAVLLLLVWNPLLQPLGLASGEWVMAPNGAVTLLIIALYSALAYGLVRLLCGPPPR
;
A
#
# COMPACT_ATOMS: atom_id res chain seq x y z
N MET A 1 16.46 18.16 -5.60
CA MET A 1 16.47 17.01 -4.67
C MET A 1 17.66 16.12 -5.01
N SER A 2 18.56 15.84 -4.05
CA SER A 2 19.77 15.05 -4.28
C SER A 2 19.40 13.59 -4.63
N ARG A 3 19.98 13.04 -5.70
CA ARG A 3 19.77 11.63 -6.15
C ARG A 3 20.01 10.60 -5.03
N ARG A 4 20.74 10.98 -3.97
CA ARG A 4 21.03 10.14 -2.80
C ARG A 4 19.78 9.77 -1.98
N HIS A 5 18.69 10.54 -2.03
CA HIS A 5 17.50 10.30 -1.18
C HIS A 5 16.31 9.76 -1.97
N ALA A 6 16.39 9.72 -3.30
CA ALA A 6 15.29 9.26 -4.15
C ALA A 6 14.78 7.84 -3.81
N PRO A 7 15.64 6.84 -3.52
CA PRO A 7 15.16 5.51 -3.15
C PRO A 7 14.39 5.49 -1.83
N ALA A 8 14.90 6.19 -0.80
CA ALA A 8 14.26 6.28 0.50
C ALA A 8 12.92 7.02 0.42
N MET A 9 12.88 8.12 -0.34
CA MET A 9 11.63 8.87 -0.59
C MET A 9 10.60 8.02 -1.34
N ALA A 10 11.03 7.18 -2.29
CA ALA A 10 10.13 6.26 -2.98
C ALA A 10 9.50 5.25 -2.02
N ALA A 11 10.30 4.60 -1.16
CA ALA A 11 9.78 3.70 -0.14
C ALA A 11 8.81 4.40 0.83
N ILE A 12 9.18 5.58 1.33
CA ILE A 12 8.34 6.34 2.26
C ILE A 12 7.03 6.74 1.59
N ALA A 13 7.08 7.23 0.35
CA ALA A 13 5.88 7.61 -0.42
C ALA A 13 4.98 6.40 -0.67
N THR A 14 5.54 5.24 -1.03
CA THR A 14 4.79 4.00 -1.19
C THR A 14 4.13 3.58 0.13
N ALA A 15 4.87 3.54 1.23
CA ALA A 15 4.34 3.19 2.54
C ALA A 15 3.20 4.14 2.96
N ALA A 16 3.43 5.45 2.86
CA ALA A 16 2.45 6.47 3.20
C ALA A 16 1.18 6.33 2.34
N TYR A 17 1.34 6.13 1.03
CA TYR A 17 0.22 5.95 0.11
C TYR A 17 -0.66 4.75 0.49
N PHE A 18 -0.06 3.59 0.79
CA PHE A 18 -0.84 2.42 1.21
C PHE A 18 -1.54 2.65 2.55
N VAL A 19 -0.83 3.21 3.55
CA VAL A 19 -1.41 3.50 4.87
C VAL A 19 -2.58 4.46 4.76
N LEU A 20 -2.44 5.54 4.00
CA LEU A 20 -3.52 6.51 3.76
C LEU A 20 -4.69 5.90 3.00
N SER A 21 -4.42 5.06 2.00
CA SER A 21 -5.47 4.38 1.22
C SER A 21 -6.30 3.44 2.11
N ILE A 22 -5.65 2.65 2.95
CA ILE A 22 -6.34 1.76 3.89
C ILE A 22 -7.10 2.58 4.94
N GLY A 23 -6.46 3.62 5.48
CA GLY A 23 -7.09 4.52 6.45
C GLY A 23 -8.34 5.19 5.88
N ALA A 24 -8.30 5.66 4.63
CA ALA A 24 -9.44 6.25 3.94
C ALA A 24 -10.61 5.28 3.80
N LEU A 25 -10.35 4.04 3.41
CA LEU A 25 -11.39 3.01 3.30
C LEU A 25 -11.98 2.64 4.66
N ARG A 26 -11.15 2.56 5.71
CA ARG A 26 -11.63 2.31 7.08
C ARG A 26 -12.46 3.47 7.61
N ALA A 27 -12.17 4.68 7.17
CA ALA A 27 -12.89 5.87 7.58
C ALA A 27 -14.30 5.94 6.95
N PHE A 28 -14.64 5.10 5.96
CA PHE A 28 -16.04 4.97 5.48
C PHE A 28 -17.00 4.49 6.57
N ALA A 29 -16.50 3.87 7.65
CA ALA A 29 -17.31 3.58 8.83
C ALA A 29 -17.75 4.84 9.62
N LEU A 30 -17.37 6.05 9.17
CA LEU A 30 -17.72 7.33 9.77
C LEU A 30 -18.85 8.08 9.02
N ASP A 31 -19.56 7.41 8.12
CA ASP A 31 -20.69 7.95 7.34
C ASP A 31 -20.36 9.24 6.57
N PHE A 32 -19.40 9.16 5.64
CA PHE A 32 -19.01 10.32 4.83
C PHE A 32 -20.05 10.64 3.73
N PRO A 33 -20.04 11.87 3.19
CA PRO A 33 -20.80 12.19 1.98
C PRO A 33 -20.39 11.28 0.81
N ALA A 34 -21.38 10.81 0.03
CA ALA A 34 -21.16 9.85 -1.06
C ALA A 34 -20.12 10.32 -2.10
N GLU A 35 -20.04 11.64 -2.39
CA GLU A 35 -19.04 12.16 -3.33
C GLU A 35 -17.61 12.00 -2.77
N LEU A 36 -17.43 12.19 -1.46
CA LEU A 36 -16.13 12.04 -0.81
C LEU A 36 -15.71 10.56 -0.76
N GLU A 37 -16.64 9.66 -0.45
CA GLU A 37 -16.39 8.22 -0.49
C GLU A 37 -15.97 7.74 -1.89
N GLN A 38 -16.62 8.26 -2.93
CA GLN A 38 -16.28 7.93 -4.31
C GLN A 38 -14.86 8.39 -4.67
N VAL A 39 -14.49 9.62 -4.32
CA VAL A 39 -13.13 10.15 -4.58
C VAL A 39 -12.08 9.36 -3.81
N LEU A 40 -12.31 9.10 -2.52
CA LEU A 40 -11.40 8.31 -1.69
C LEU A 40 -11.27 6.86 -2.20
N SER A 41 -12.36 6.26 -2.66
CA SER A 41 -12.37 4.93 -3.27
C SER A 41 -11.53 4.89 -4.55
N MET A 42 -11.71 5.89 -5.42
CA MET A 42 -10.91 5.98 -6.65
C MET A 42 -9.42 6.15 -6.37
N LEU A 43 -9.06 6.94 -5.36
CA LEU A 43 -7.68 7.14 -4.94
C LEU A 43 -7.09 5.89 -4.27
N ALA A 44 -7.88 5.15 -3.50
CA ALA A 44 -7.43 3.94 -2.80
C ALA A 44 -7.45 2.68 -3.70
N ALA A 45 -8.23 2.67 -4.78
CA ALA A 45 -8.43 1.52 -5.65
C ALA A 45 -7.12 0.86 -6.13
N PRO A 46 -6.07 1.59 -6.56
CA PRO A 46 -4.81 0.96 -6.96
C PRO A 46 -4.13 0.22 -5.79
N ALA A 47 -4.18 0.76 -4.57
CA ALA A 47 -3.63 0.10 -3.39
C ALA A 47 -4.40 -1.18 -3.07
N VAL A 48 -5.73 -1.13 -3.16
CA VAL A 48 -6.60 -2.30 -2.95
C VAL A 48 -6.31 -3.39 -3.98
N LEU A 49 -6.22 -3.04 -5.26
CA LEU A 49 -5.92 -4.00 -6.32
C LEU A 49 -4.58 -4.70 -6.08
N LEU A 50 -3.54 -3.95 -5.69
CA LEU A 50 -2.24 -4.52 -5.35
C LEU A 50 -2.29 -5.45 -4.13
N LEU A 51 -3.11 -5.15 -3.13
CA LEU A 51 -3.35 -6.07 -2.01
C LEU A 51 -4.09 -7.33 -2.44
N LEU A 52 -5.11 -7.21 -3.30
CA LEU A 52 -5.92 -8.34 -3.77
C LEU A 52 -5.12 -9.37 -4.58
N VAL A 53 -4.02 -8.96 -5.24
CA VAL A 53 -3.10 -9.88 -5.93
C VAL A 53 -2.55 -10.96 -5.00
N TRP A 54 -2.45 -10.68 -3.69
CA TRP A 54 -1.96 -11.64 -2.71
C TRP A 54 -3.03 -12.64 -2.24
N ASN A 55 -4.32 -12.43 -2.55
CA ASN A 55 -5.41 -13.29 -2.09
C ASN A 55 -5.19 -14.79 -2.35
N PRO A 56 -4.77 -15.24 -3.56
CA PRO A 56 -4.57 -16.66 -3.83
C PRO A 56 -3.49 -17.31 -2.93
N LEU A 57 -2.50 -16.52 -2.51
CA LEU A 57 -1.44 -16.98 -1.60
C LEU A 57 -1.89 -16.96 -0.14
N LEU A 58 -2.81 -16.06 0.22
CA LEU A 58 -3.26 -15.84 1.60
C LEU A 58 -4.49 -16.68 1.97
N GLN A 59 -5.35 -17.02 1.01
CA GLN A 59 -6.50 -17.90 1.20
C GLN A 59 -6.15 -19.28 1.81
N PRO A 60 -5.22 -20.07 1.27
CA PRO A 60 -4.89 -21.38 1.82
C PRO A 60 -4.27 -21.31 3.22
N LEU A 61 -3.71 -20.15 3.60
CA LEU A 61 -3.15 -19.92 4.94
C LEU A 61 -4.23 -19.56 5.98
N GLY A 62 -5.51 -19.54 5.59
CA GLY A 62 -6.59 -19.03 6.44
C GLY A 62 -6.47 -17.52 6.70
N LEU A 63 -5.54 -16.84 6.00
CA LEU A 63 -5.27 -15.43 6.17
C LEU A 63 -6.20 -14.56 5.35
N ALA A 64 -6.99 -15.12 4.42
CA ALA A 64 -7.99 -14.41 3.62
C ALA A 64 -9.43 -14.91 3.82
N SER A 65 -9.71 -15.71 4.87
CA SER A 65 -11.07 -16.14 5.22
C SER A 65 -11.76 -15.13 6.14
N GLY A 66 -12.92 -14.62 5.72
CA GLY A 66 -13.69 -13.57 6.42
C GLY A 66 -13.22 -12.16 6.06
N GLU A 67 -14.17 -11.24 5.86
CA GLU A 67 -14.06 -9.77 5.66
C GLU A 67 -12.80 -9.19 5.00
N TRP A 68 -11.97 -9.93 4.26
CA TRP A 68 -10.59 -9.50 3.97
C TRP A 68 -10.52 -8.28 3.06
N VAL A 69 -11.57 -8.08 2.26
CA VAL A 69 -11.78 -6.89 1.43
C VAL A 69 -12.20 -5.66 2.26
N MET A 70 -12.87 -5.88 3.41
CA MET A 70 -13.41 -4.85 4.30
C MET A 70 -12.52 -4.59 5.54
N ALA A 71 -11.79 -5.60 6.01
CA ALA A 71 -11.02 -5.59 7.24
C ALA A 71 -9.78 -6.51 7.20
N PRO A 72 -8.70 -6.14 6.50
CA PRO A 72 -7.52 -6.99 6.38
C PRO A 72 -6.79 -7.13 7.72
N ASN A 73 -6.15 -8.29 7.92
CA ASN A 73 -5.32 -8.56 9.10
C ASN A 73 -4.14 -7.57 9.13
N GLY A 74 -4.11 -6.70 10.15
CA GLY A 74 -3.14 -5.61 10.24
C GLY A 74 -1.68 -6.05 10.11
N ALA A 75 -1.32 -7.24 10.62
CA ALA A 75 0.05 -7.74 10.52
C ALA A 75 0.42 -8.12 9.06
N VAL A 76 -0.49 -8.79 8.36
CA VAL A 76 -0.28 -9.18 6.95
C VAL A 76 -0.25 -7.95 6.05
N THR A 77 -1.12 -6.98 6.31
CA THR A 77 -1.14 -5.71 5.59
C THR A 77 0.17 -4.96 5.75
N LEU A 78 0.67 -4.82 6.99
CA LEU A 78 1.96 -4.16 7.24
C LEU A 78 3.13 -4.86 6.53
N LEU A 79 3.12 -6.20 6.48
CA LEU A 79 4.13 -6.98 5.77
C LEU A 79 4.11 -6.69 4.26
N ILE A 80 2.92 -6.68 3.65
CA ILE A 80 2.78 -6.39 2.21
C ILE A 80 3.19 -4.95 1.89
N ILE A 81 2.84 -3.99 2.75
CA ILE A 81 3.28 -2.59 2.61
C ILE A 81 4.80 -2.50 2.68
N ALA A 82 5.43 -3.16 3.64
CA ALA A 82 6.87 -3.20 3.77
C ALA A 82 7.53 -3.81 2.52
N LEU A 83 6.95 -4.89 1.97
CA LEU A 83 7.43 -5.52 0.74
C LEU A 83 7.36 -4.55 -0.46
N TYR A 84 6.21 -3.91 -0.71
CA TYR A 84 6.09 -2.96 -1.80
C TYR A 84 7.01 -1.74 -1.63
N SER A 85 7.20 -1.29 -0.40
CA SER A 85 8.12 -0.17 -0.10
C SER A 85 9.58 -0.56 -0.37
N ALA A 86 9.97 -1.79 0.00
CA ALA A 86 11.30 -2.33 -0.30
C ALA A 86 11.52 -2.51 -1.82
N LEU A 87 10.49 -2.96 -2.55
CA LEU A 87 10.52 -3.06 -4.01
C LEU A 87 10.67 -1.68 -4.65
N ALA A 88 9.92 -0.68 -4.21
CA ALA A 88 10.03 0.70 -4.70
C ALA A 88 11.44 1.28 -4.45
N TYR A 89 12.00 1.06 -3.25
CA TYR A 89 13.38 1.42 -2.93
C TYR A 89 14.37 0.76 -3.88
N GLY A 90 14.27 -0.57 -4.02
CA GLY A 90 15.16 -1.36 -4.87
C GLY A 90 15.11 -0.93 -6.32
N LEU A 91 13.91 -0.72 -6.86
CA LEU A 91 13.69 -0.27 -8.23
C LEU A 91 14.30 1.10 -8.48
N VAL A 92 14.04 2.08 -7.61
CA VAL A 92 14.60 3.43 -7.78
C VAL A 92 16.13 3.42 -7.60
N ARG A 93 16.66 2.60 -6.68
CA ARG A 93 18.11 2.42 -6.54
C ARG A 93 18.75 1.82 -7.79
N LEU A 94 18.11 0.82 -8.40
CA LEU A 94 18.56 0.23 -9.67
C LEU A 94 18.56 1.25 -10.79
N LEU A 95 17.50 2.05 -10.91
CA LEU A 95 17.33 3.05 -11.97
C LEU A 95 18.24 4.29 -11.78
N CYS A 96 18.51 4.70 -10.55
CA CYS A 96 19.30 5.90 -10.25
C CYS A 96 20.81 5.63 -10.12
N GLY A 97 21.24 4.37 -10.10
CA GLY A 97 22.63 3.96 -9.90
C GLY A 97 23.12 4.11 -8.44
N PRO A 98 24.33 3.63 -8.12
CA PRO A 98 24.90 3.74 -6.79
C PRO A 98 25.10 5.22 -6.38
N PRO A 99 24.96 5.56 -5.08
CA PRO A 99 25.21 6.91 -4.62
C PRO A 99 26.66 7.32 -4.95
N PRO A 100 26.90 8.58 -5.39
CA PRO A 100 28.26 9.05 -5.58
C PRO A 100 29.00 8.94 -4.26
N ARG A 101 30.21 8.34 -4.28
CA ARG A 101 31.08 8.20 -3.11
C ARG A 101 31.41 9.57 -2.51
#